data_AF-A0A424RU46-F1
#
_entry.id   AF-A0A424RU46-F1
#
_cell.length_a   1.000
_cell.length_b   1.000
_cell.length_c   1.000
_cell.angle_alpha   90.00
_cell.angle_beta   90.00
_cell.angle_gamma   90.00
#
_symmetry.space_group_name_H-M   'P 1'
#
loop_
_entity.id
_entity.type
_entity.pdbx_description
1 polymer ?
#
loop_
_entity_poly.entity_id
_entity_poly.type
_entity_poly.pdbx_seq_one_letter_code
_entity_poly.pdbx_strand_id
1 'polypeptide(L)'
;MLEKLKKNYFLLISTFLILYFFFNLLSGQRGLISYFEKKQILNNLQMKHSQLINQIKDLDFKNSLLSDNLDLDYIETLIRERFLFGKKSETIYLIKNNDTKN
;
A
#
# COMPACT_ATOMS: atom_id res chain seq x y z
N MET A 1 16.67 49.09 -38.46
CA MET A 1 16.22 48.07 -37.49
C MET A 1 15.06 47.24 -38.02
N LEU A 2 14.00 47.88 -38.53
CA LEU A 2 12.85 47.22 -39.19
C LEU A 2 13.24 46.31 -40.36
N GLU A 3 14.22 46.71 -41.18
CA GLU A 3 14.68 45.88 -42.31
C GLU A 3 15.30 44.55 -41.88
N LYS A 4 16.06 44.53 -40.77
CA LYS A 4 16.61 43.27 -40.21
C LYS A 4 15.50 42.37 -39.68
N LEU A 5 14.44 42.94 -39.11
CA LEU A 5 13.27 42.19 -38.65
C LEU A 5 12.52 41.55 -39.83
N LYS A 6 12.32 42.32 -40.91
CA LYS A 6 11.64 41.84 -42.13
C LYS A 6 12.41 40.71 -42.81
N LYS A 7 13.75 40.78 -42.80
CA LYS A 7 14.63 39.75 -43.35
C LYS A 7 14.56 38.41 -42.60
N ASN A 8 14.31 38.45 -41.29
CA ASN A 8 14.26 37.26 -40.42
C ASN A 8 12.84 36.92 -39.91
N TYR A 9 11.79 37.47 -40.55
CA TYR A 9 10.41 37.37 -40.07
C TYR A 9 9.92 35.91 -39.93
N PHE A 10 10.30 35.02 -40.86
CA PHE A 10 9.95 33.60 -40.78
C PHE A 10 10.54 32.93 -39.53
N LEU A 11 11.79 33.26 -39.18
CA LEU A 11 12.42 32.72 -37.99
C LEU A 11 11.64 33.18 -36.75
N LEU A 12 11.30 34.46 -36.68
CA LEU A 12 10.55 35.07 -35.58
C LEU A 12 9.18 34.39 -35.37
N ILE A 13 8.42 34.18 -36.45
CA ILE A 13 7.10 33.54 -36.37
C ILE A 13 7.22 32.09 -35.89
N SER A 14 8.24 31.37 -36.35
CA SER A 14 8.51 30.00 -35.94
C SER A 14 8.84 29.91 -34.46
N THR A 15 9.67 30.83 -33.93
CA THR A 15 9.98 30.87 -32.49
C THR A 15 8.73 31.09 -31.64
N PHE A 16 7.86 32.02 -32.04
CA PHE A 16 6.60 32.27 -31.33
C PHE A 16 5.66 31.06 -31.37
N LEU A 17 5.60 30.36 -32.50
CA LEU A 17 4.79 29.16 -32.65
C LEU A 17 5.30 28.03 -31.74
N ILE A 18 6.62 27.80 -31.70
CA ILE A 18 7.26 26.83 -30.79
C ILE A 18 6.98 27.18 -29.33
N LEU A 19 7.14 28.46 -28.95
CA LEU A 19 6.85 28.95 -27.60
C LEU A 19 5.38 28.72 -27.21
N TYR A 20 4.44 28.98 -28.12
CA TYR A 20 3.01 28.74 -27.87
C TYR A 20 2.72 27.28 -27.55
N PHE A 21 3.29 26.34 -28.32
CA PHE A 21 3.16 24.91 -28.02
C PHE A 21 3.85 24.53 -26.71
N PHE A 22 5.03 25.08 -26.43
CA PHE A 22 5.77 24.79 -25.20
C PHE A 22 5.00 25.20 -23.95
N PHE A 23 4.46 26.41 -23.92
CA PHE A 23 3.65 26.87 -22.80
C PHE A 23 2.37 26.05 -22.64
N ASN A 24 1.67 25.72 -23.73
CA ASN A 24 0.48 24.86 -23.69
C ASN A 24 0.78 23.43 -23.25
N LEU A 25 1.97 22.91 -23.55
CA LEU A 25 2.37 21.56 -23.16
C LEU A 25 2.79 21.49 -21.69
N LEU A 26 3.54 22.47 -21.21
CA LEU A 26 4.05 22.48 -19.83
C LEU A 26 2.96 22.86 -18.83
N SER A 27 2.08 23.79 -19.19
CA SER A 27 1.08 24.37 -18.30
C SER A 27 -0.32 23.77 -18.46
N GLY A 28 -1.23 24.19 -17.58
CA GLY A 28 -2.64 23.78 -17.61
C GLY A 28 -2.90 22.43 -16.91
N GLN A 29 -4.19 22.12 -16.73
CA GLN A 29 -4.64 20.92 -16.01
C GLN A 29 -4.29 19.59 -16.71
N ARG A 30 -3.98 19.66 -18.01
CA ARG A 30 -3.55 18.52 -18.83
C ARG A 30 -2.10 18.63 -19.27
N GLY A 31 -1.37 19.63 -18.75
CA GLY A 31 0.04 19.81 -19.03
C GLY A 31 0.92 18.79 -18.32
N LEU A 32 2.19 18.78 -18.70
CA LEU A 32 3.19 17.85 -18.16
C LEU A 32 3.37 18.00 -16.64
N ILE A 33 3.38 19.22 -16.11
CA ILE A 33 3.52 19.47 -14.67
C ILE A 33 2.35 18.83 -13.91
N SER A 34 1.12 19.06 -14.38
CA SER A 34 -0.08 18.49 -13.75
C SER A 34 -0.13 16.97 -13.85
N TYR A 35 0.40 16.38 -14.93
CA TYR A 35 0.51 14.93 -15.05
C TYR A 35 1.38 14.31 -13.95
N PHE A 36 2.55 14.89 -13.67
CA PHE A 36 3.43 14.38 -12.61
C PHE A 36 2.80 14.49 -11.22
N GLU A 37 2.18 15.64 -10.91
CA GLU A 37 1.45 15.83 -9.64
C GLU A 37 0.33 14.81 -9.46
N LYS A 38 -0.53 14.65 -10.48
CA LYS A 38 -1.64 13.70 -10.44
C LYS A 38 -1.16 12.26 -10.31
N LYS A 39 -0.06 11.91 -10.98
CA LYS A 39 0.56 10.58 -10.86
C LYS A 39 1.06 10.31 -9.44
N GLN A 40 1.69 11.29 -8.81
CA GLN A 40 2.13 11.17 -7.41
C GLN A 40 0.94 11.03 -6.45
N ILE A 41 -0.11 11.84 -6.64
CA ILE A 41 -1.35 11.75 -5.86
C ILE A 41 -1.97 10.36 -6.02
N LEU A 42 -2.08 9.84 -7.25
CA LEU A 42 -2.62 8.51 -7.52
C LEU A 42 -1.83 7.42 -6.78
N ASN A 43 -0.51 7.44 -6.85
CA ASN A 43 0.34 6.47 -6.16
C ASN A 43 0.14 6.52 -4.64
N ASN A 44 0.07 7.72 -4.07
CA ASN A 44 -0.19 7.89 -2.64
C ASN A 44 -1.57 7.35 -2.24
N LEU A 45 -2.59 7.58 -3.06
CA LEU A 45 -3.93 7.04 -2.82
C LEU A 45 -3.96 5.51 -2.91
N GLN A 46 -3.28 4.91 -3.89
CA GLN A 46 -3.16 3.46 -4.02
C GLN A 46 -2.45 2.84 -2.81
N MET A 47 -1.39 3.47 -2.32
CA MET A 47 -0.69 3.00 -1.11
C MET A 47 -1.59 3.07 0.12
N LYS A 48 -2.27 4.19 0.34
CA LYS A 48 -3.24 4.35 1.45
C LYS A 48 -4.38 3.33 1.36
N HIS A 49 -4.91 3.10 0.17
CA HIS A 49 -5.97 2.12 -0.06
C HIS A 49 -5.51 0.70 0.31
N SER A 50 -4.32 0.30 -0.12
CA SER A 50 -3.74 -1.00 0.25
C SER A 50 -3.54 -1.13 1.76
N GLN A 51 -3.04 -0.07 2.42
CA GLN A 51 -2.90 -0.04 3.88
C GLN A 51 -4.23 -0.20 4.60
N LEU A 52 -5.28 0.52 4.15
CA LEU A 52 -6.62 0.42 4.73
C LEU A 52 -7.22 -0.97 4.54
N ILE A 53 -7.07 -1.59 3.36
CA ILE A 53 -7.54 -2.97 3.12
C ILE A 53 -6.88 -3.93 4.11
N ASN A 54 -5.57 -3.81 4.32
CA ASN A 54 -4.86 -4.67 5.26
C ASN A 54 -5.34 -4.45 6.69
N GLN A 55 -5.61 -3.21 7.09
CA GLN A 55 -6.17 -2.90 8.41
C GLN A 55 -7.58 -3.48 8.60
N ILE A 56 -8.45 -3.35 7.58
CA ILE A 56 -9.79 -3.93 7.60
C ILE A 56 -9.70 -5.45 7.73
N LYS A 57 -8.82 -6.09 6.94
CA LYS A 57 -8.64 -7.56 6.99
C LYS A 57 -8.14 -8.03 8.35
N ASP A 58 -7.20 -7.32 8.97
CA ASP A 58 -6.71 -7.63 10.32
C ASP A 58 -7.81 -7.45 11.37
N LEU A 59 -8.62 -6.40 11.25
CA LEU A 59 -9.74 -6.14 12.15
C LEU A 59 -10.85 -7.19 11.99
N ASP A 60 -11.20 -7.56 10.77
CA ASP A 60 -12.17 -8.62 10.46
C ASP A 60 -11.71 -9.95 11.02
N PHE A 61 -10.41 -10.27 10.91
CA PHE A 61 -9.84 -11.45 11.52
C PHE A 61 -9.94 -11.42 13.05
N LYS A 62 -9.61 -10.30 13.70
CA LYS A 62 -9.76 -10.16 15.15
C LYS A 62 -11.23 -10.26 15.59
N ASN A 63 -12.15 -9.68 14.82
CA ASN A 63 -13.57 -9.75 15.10
C ASN A 63 -14.13 -11.16 14.91
N SER A 64 -13.64 -11.94 13.94
CA SER A 64 -14.05 -13.33 13.78
C SER A 64 -13.60 -14.20 14.96
N LEU A 65 -12.43 -13.92 15.54
CA LEU A 65 -11.97 -14.57 16.77
C LEU A 65 -12.82 -14.22 18.01
N LEU A 66 -13.54 -13.10 17.98
CA LEU A 66 -14.42 -12.64 19.06
C LEU A 66 -15.90 -13.00 18.82
N SER A 67 -16.23 -13.62 17.68
CA SER A 67 -17.60 -13.99 17.33
C SER A 67 -18.09 -15.16 18.18
N ASP A 68 -19.38 -15.17 18.51
CA ASP A 68 -20.02 -16.14 19.42
C ASP A 68 -19.96 -17.60 18.95
N ASN A 69 -19.57 -17.86 17.71
CA ASN A 69 -19.37 -19.20 17.16
C ASN A 69 -17.93 -19.71 17.38
N LEU A 70 -17.32 -19.32 18.49
CA LEU A 70 -15.98 -19.72 18.89
C LEU A 70 -16.03 -21.16 19.42
N ASP A 71 -15.29 -22.06 18.79
CA ASP A 71 -15.10 -23.42 19.27
C ASP A 71 -14.22 -23.39 20.54
N LEU A 72 -14.86 -23.35 21.70
CA LEU A 72 -14.20 -23.28 23.01
C LEU A 72 -13.28 -24.46 23.25
N ASP A 73 -13.61 -25.64 22.71
CA ASP A 73 -12.79 -26.85 22.84
C ASP A 73 -11.51 -26.72 22.01
N TYR A 74 -11.61 -26.14 20.81
CA TYR A 74 -10.44 -25.82 19.99
C TYR A 74 -9.53 -24.78 20.65
N ILE A 75 -10.09 -23.74 21.27
CA ILE A 75 -9.29 -22.74 22.01
C ILE A 75 -8.64 -23.35 23.25
N GLU A 76 -9.36 -24.17 24.03
CA GLU A 76 -8.78 -24.91 25.17
C GLU A 76 -7.62 -25.79 24.70
N THR A 77 -7.77 -26.49 23.57
CA THR A 77 -6.71 -27.32 22.98
C THR A 77 -5.46 -26.51 22.65
N LEU A 78 -5.62 -25.37 21.98
CA LEU A 78 -4.49 -24.48 21.65
C LEU A 78 -3.79 -23.94 22.91
N ILE A 79 -4.54 -23.57 23.95
CA ILE A 79 -3.97 -23.09 25.20
C ILE A 79 -3.16 -24.21 25.89
N ARG A 80 -3.70 -25.44 25.92
CA ARG A 80 -3.01 -26.60 26.50
C ARG A 80 -1.73 -26.95 25.74
N GLU A 81 -1.75 -26.94 24.41
CA GLU A 81 -0.56 -27.19 23.59
C GLU A 81 0.52 -26.12 23.75
N ARG A 82 0.14 -24.85 23.74
CA ARG A 82 1.09 -23.71 23.73
C ARG A 82 1.64 -23.39 25.11
N PHE A 83 0.82 -23.52 26.15
CA PHE A 83 1.14 -23.06 27.49
C PHE A 83 1.23 -24.19 28.52
N LEU A 84 1.06 -25.45 28.11
CA LEU A 84 1.05 -26.62 29.01
C LEU A 84 0.11 -26.39 30.20
N PHE A 85 -1.06 -25.82 29.92
CA PHE A 85 -2.04 -25.44 30.93
C PHE A 85 -2.89 -26.65 31.36
N GLY A 86 -3.26 -26.71 32.64
CA GLY A 86 -4.11 -27.77 33.19
C GLY A 86 -5.08 -27.23 34.23
N LYS A 87 -6.18 -27.95 34.45
CA LYS A 87 -7.16 -27.60 35.50
C LYS A 87 -6.59 -27.94 36.87
N LYS A 88 -7.11 -27.29 37.91
CA LYS A 88 -6.60 -27.38 39.29
C LYS A 88 -6.55 -28.82 39.87
N SER A 89 -7.35 -29.73 39.31
CA SER A 89 -7.41 -31.15 39.69
C SER A 89 -6.69 -32.10 38.73
N GLU A 90 -6.00 -31.59 37.70
CA GLU A 90 -5.30 -32.39 36.70
C GLU A 90 -3.79 -32.49 37.00
N THR A 91 -3.18 -33.62 36.66
CA THR A 91 -1.72 -33.80 36.72
C THR A 91 -1.17 -33.88 35.30
N ILE A 92 -0.22 -33.01 34.97
CA ILE A 92 0.39 -32.95 33.64
C ILE A 92 1.70 -33.74 33.65
N TYR A 93 1.86 -34.66 32.70
CA TYR A 93 3.09 -35.42 32.50
C TYR A 93 3.82 -34.88 31.27
N LEU A 94 5.04 -34.38 31.46
CA LEU A 94 5.94 -34.08 30.35
C LEU A 94 6.81 -35.30 30.08
N ILE A 95 6.51 -36.02 29.01
CA ILE A 95 7.31 -37.17 28.56
C ILE A 95 8.38 -36.64 27.63
N LYS A 96 9.65 -36.72 28.07
CA LYS A 96 10.80 -36.41 27.23
C LYS A 96 11.31 -37.72 26.62
N ASN A 97 11.12 -37.91 25.32
CA ASN A 97 11.78 -39.00 24.61
C ASN A 97 13.27 -38.68 24.52
N ASN A 98 14.06 -39.28 25.39
CA ASN A 98 15.51 -39.33 25.24
C ASN A 98 15.81 -40.44 24.22
N ASP A 99 15.53 -40.18 22.94
CA ASP A 99 15.98 -41.06 21.86
C ASP A 99 17.50 -40.94 21.74
N THR A 100 18.24 -41.57 22.65
CA THR A 100 19.59 -42.04 22.37
C THR A 100 19.44 -43.18 21.36
N LYS A 101 19.47 -42.82 20.07
CA LYS A 101 19.75 -43.77 18.99
C LYS A 101 21.09 -44.44 19.32
N ASN A 102 21.01 -45.65 19.88
CA ASN A 102 22.11 -46.61 19.87
C ASN A 102 22.14 -47.32 18.51
#